data_AF-A0A3A8LAP4-F1
#
_entry.id   AF-A0A3A8LAP4-F1
#
_cell.length_a   1.000
_cell.length_b   1.000
_cell.length_c   1.000
_cell.angle_alpha   90.00
_cell.angle_beta   90.00
_cell.angle_gamma   90.00
#
_symmetry.space_group_name_H-M   'P 1'
#
loop_
_entity.id
_entity.type
_entity.pdbx_description
1 polymer ?
#
loop_
_entity_poly.entity_id
_entity_poly.type
_entity_poly.pdbx_seq_one_letter_code
_entity_poly.pdbx_strand_id
1 'polypeptide(L)'
;MRMENVQRLVARRVEKLLEQLALLVTRGRTGEAVPSVGVTLHLTHGHQVSGELLDFLPKEAVLLALKKEGLLRSESVTYVDLASVVAVTVTDAGKLAQVPGMVRPLPTRSDLQKLSEQLAKGITEQFWPSEGALGGQVLRFEVDWVGLDDEPGRLALELALNVASHALKELGRSEKHGRDAIRRIATVRFVKGKETSAELEGDTGTVTVGPGPTPTVQGFRKGFTVEQ
;
A
#
# COMPACT_ATOMS: atom_id res chain seq x y z
N MET A 1 3.96 -3.40 -32.51
CA MET A 1 4.21 -2.82 -31.18
C MET A 1 5.03 -3.84 -30.39
N ARG A 2 6.28 -3.51 -30.05
CA ARG A 2 7.28 -4.47 -29.59
C ARG A 2 6.94 -4.97 -28.18
N MET A 3 6.83 -6.29 -28.02
CA MET A 3 6.62 -7.02 -26.75
C MET A 3 7.86 -6.98 -25.82
N GLU A 4 8.75 -6.01 -26.01
CA GLU A 4 10.03 -5.90 -25.28
C GLU A 4 9.82 -5.43 -23.83
N ASN A 5 8.71 -4.74 -23.53
CA ASN A 5 8.34 -4.37 -22.15
C ASN A 5 7.54 -5.46 -21.40
N VAL A 6 7.22 -6.58 -22.06
CA VAL A 6 6.65 -7.79 -21.42
C VAL A 6 7.78 -8.68 -20.88
N GLN A 7 9.04 -8.24 -20.95
CA GLN A 7 10.18 -8.92 -20.35
C GLN A 7 10.17 -8.78 -18.82
N ARG A 8 9.33 -9.60 -18.18
CA ARG A 8 9.65 -10.52 -17.07
C ARG A 8 8.45 -10.81 -16.18
N LEU A 9 7.31 -11.20 -16.77
CA LEU A 9 6.46 -12.21 -16.11
C LEU A 9 7.14 -13.58 -16.26
N VAL A 10 8.33 -13.75 -15.68
CA VAL A 10 8.97 -15.08 -15.53
C VAL A 10 8.43 -15.70 -14.24
N ALA A 11 7.11 -15.78 -14.13
CA ALA A 11 6.49 -16.53 -13.06
C ALA A 11 6.56 -18.00 -13.46
N ARG A 12 7.60 -18.72 -12.99
CA ARG A 12 7.69 -20.19 -13.16
C ARG A 12 6.58 -20.94 -12.40
N ARG A 13 5.75 -20.23 -11.61
CA ARG A 13 4.70 -20.76 -10.74
C ARG A 13 3.51 -19.79 -10.69
N VAL A 14 2.30 -20.35 -10.67
CA VAL A 14 1.03 -19.62 -10.55
C VAL A 14 1.03 -18.62 -9.39
N GLU A 15 1.58 -19.03 -8.25
CA GLU A 15 1.68 -18.23 -7.01
C GLU A 15 2.38 -16.90 -7.25
N LYS A 16 3.54 -16.92 -7.94
CA LYS A 16 4.32 -15.71 -8.21
C LYS A 16 3.58 -14.76 -9.13
N LEU A 17 2.81 -15.27 -10.08
CA LEU A 17 2.01 -14.42 -10.95
C LEU A 17 0.91 -13.73 -10.14
N LEU A 18 0.17 -14.48 -9.32
CA LEU A 18 -0.90 -13.95 -8.48
C LEU A 18 -0.39 -12.92 -7.47
N GLU A 19 0.78 -13.16 -6.88
CA GLU A 19 1.46 -12.23 -6.00
C GLU A 19 1.74 -10.88 -6.69
N GLN A 20 2.29 -10.92 -7.91
CA GLN A 20 2.54 -9.69 -8.69
C GLN A 20 1.24 -8.96 -9.07
N LEU A 21 0.18 -9.69 -9.39
CA LEU A 21 -1.12 -9.08 -9.70
C LEU A 21 -1.77 -8.48 -8.44
N ALA A 22 -1.62 -9.11 -7.27
CA ALA A 22 -2.17 -8.59 -6.02
C ALA A 22 -1.49 -7.30 -5.53
N LEU A 23 -0.19 -7.13 -5.84
CA LEU A 23 0.50 -5.84 -5.64
C LEU A 23 -0.19 -4.71 -6.41
N LEU A 24 -0.69 -4.96 -7.62
CA LEU A 24 -1.43 -3.97 -8.40
C LEU A 24 -2.76 -3.61 -7.74
N VAL A 25 -3.47 -4.60 -7.20
CA VAL A 25 -4.74 -4.36 -6.50
C VAL A 25 -4.51 -3.56 -5.21
N THR A 26 -3.45 -3.87 -4.48
CA THR A 26 -3.05 -3.12 -3.27
C THR A 26 -2.74 -1.66 -3.60
N ARG A 27 -2.02 -1.39 -4.70
CA ARG A 27 -1.76 -0.02 -5.19
C ARG A 27 -3.05 0.74 -5.49
N GLY A 28 -4.01 0.09 -6.16
CA GLY A 28 -5.33 0.66 -6.40
C GLY A 28 -6.06 1.03 -5.10
N ARG A 29 -6.00 0.17 -4.07
CA ARG A 29 -6.56 0.46 -2.74
C ARG A 29 -5.88 1.64 -2.04
N THR A 30 -4.61 1.90 -2.33
CA THR A 30 -3.88 3.09 -1.84
C THR A 30 -4.17 4.37 -2.65
N GLY A 31 -5.08 4.32 -3.62
CA GLY A 31 -5.54 5.48 -4.39
C GLY A 31 -4.74 5.76 -5.67
N GLU A 32 -3.85 4.85 -6.07
CA GLU A 32 -3.16 4.95 -7.35
C GLU A 32 -4.10 4.55 -8.51
N ALA A 33 -4.00 5.26 -9.64
CA ALA A 33 -4.82 4.99 -10.83
C ALA A 33 -4.32 3.75 -11.59
N VAL A 34 -4.61 2.56 -11.05
CA VAL A 34 -4.23 1.25 -11.60
C VAL A 34 -5.47 0.56 -12.20
N PRO A 35 -5.38 -0.06 -13.39
CA PRO A 35 -6.52 -0.75 -13.99
C PRO A 35 -6.97 -1.97 -13.17
N SER A 36 -8.27 -2.27 -13.17
CA SER A 36 -8.77 -3.54 -12.65
C SER A 36 -8.23 -4.70 -13.49
N VAL A 37 -7.77 -5.76 -12.82
CA VAL A 37 -7.18 -6.92 -13.46
C VAL A 37 -8.21 -8.06 -13.49
N GLY A 38 -8.73 -8.34 -14.68
CA GLY A 38 -9.52 -9.55 -14.93
C GLY A 38 -8.63 -10.79 -14.99
N VAL A 39 -8.99 -11.83 -14.24
CA VAL A 39 -8.31 -13.12 -14.25
C VAL A 39 -9.30 -14.28 -14.40
N THR A 40 -8.84 -15.34 -15.05
CA THR A 40 -9.51 -16.64 -15.10
C THR A 40 -8.62 -17.67 -14.42
N LEU A 41 -9.11 -18.26 -13.33
CA LEU A 41 -8.47 -19.35 -12.61
C LEU A 41 -8.95 -20.67 -13.18
N HIS A 42 -8.01 -21.53 -13.55
CA HIS A 42 -8.26 -22.90 -13.99
C HIS A 42 -8.05 -23.82 -12.80
N LEU A 43 -9.05 -24.63 -12.47
CA LEU A 43 -9.03 -25.48 -11.29
C LEU A 43 -8.61 -26.91 -11.64
N THR A 44 -8.03 -27.63 -10.67
CA THR A 44 -7.63 -29.04 -10.78
C THR A 44 -8.78 -29.95 -11.25
N HIS A 45 -10.01 -29.60 -10.89
CA HIS A 45 -11.23 -30.32 -11.23
C HIS A 45 -11.77 -30.02 -12.65
N GLY A 46 -11.05 -29.21 -13.44
CA GLY A 46 -11.44 -28.85 -14.82
C GLY A 46 -12.42 -27.69 -14.93
N HIS A 47 -12.89 -27.12 -13.81
CA HIS A 47 -13.70 -25.91 -13.79
C HIS A 47 -12.86 -24.65 -13.96
N GLN A 48 -13.50 -23.57 -14.42
CA GLN A 48 -12.89 -22.25 -14.55
C GLN A 48 -13.71 -21.22 -13.77
N VAL A 49 -13.03 -20.29 -13.12
CA VAL A 49 -13.65 -19.16 -12.41
C VAL A 49 -13.03 -17.88 -12.94
N SER A 50 -13.85 -16.99 -13.48
CA SER A 50 -13.43 -15.72 -14.06
C SER A 50 -13.96 -14.56 -13.24
N GLY A 51 -13.12 -13.58 -12.92
CA GLY A 51 -13.51 -12.40 -12.16
C GLY A 51 -12.41 -11.34 -12.13
N GLU A 52 -12.69 -10.22 -11.48
CA GLU A 52 -11.67 -9.22 -11.17
C GLU A 52 -10.92 -9.64 -9.90
N LEU A 53 -9.60 -9.61 -9.94
CA LEU A 53 -8.76 -9.93 -8.79
C LEU A 53 -8.97 -8.86 -7.70
N LEU A 54 -9.42 -9.30 -6.52
CA LEU A 54 -9.54 -8.45 -5.34
C LEU A 54 -8.35 -8.61 -4.41
N ASP A 55 -7.87 -9.84 -4.20
CA ASP A 55 -6.78 -10.10 -3.27
C ASP A 55 -6.10 -11.45 -3.52
N PHE A 56 -4.92 -11.62 -2.94
CA PHE A 56 -4.18 -12.88 -2.90
C PHE A 56 -3.66 -13.13 -1.49
N LEU A 57 -4.10 -14.23 -0.89
CA LEU A 57 -3.64 -14.72 0.41
C LEU A 57 -2.60 -15.82 0.14
N PRO A 58 -1.30 -15.58 0.42
CA PRO A 58 -0.26 -16.54 0.14
C PRO A 58 -0.53 -17.90 0.79
N LYS A 59 -0.45 -18.98 -0.01
CA LYS A 59 -0.71 -20.37 0.41
C LYS A 59 -2.15 -20.69 0.81
N GLU A 60 -3.06 -19.73 0.76
CA GLU A 60 -4.45 -19.91 1.15
C GLU A 60 -5.38 -19.80 -0.05
N ALA A 61 -5.50 -18.61 -0.66
CA ALA A 61 -6.52 -18.39 -1.66
C ALA A 61 -6.36 -17.14 -2.53
N VAL A 62 -7.17 -17.12 -3.58
CA VAL A 62 -7.41 -15.98 -4.45
C VAL A 62 -8.84 -15.48 -4.23
N LEU A 63 -8.99 -14.17 -4.04
CA LEU A 63 -10.29 -13.52 -3.93
C LEU A 63 -10.64 -12.85 -5.25
N LEU A 64 -11.81 -13.18 -5.80
CA LEU A 64 -12.32 -12.65 -7.06
C LEU A 64 -13.67 -11.96 -6.88
N ALA A 65 -13.85 -10.80 -7.52
CA ALA A 65 -15.17 -10.21 -7.76
C ALA A 65 -15.74 -10.76 -9.07
N LEU A 66 -16.87 -11.45 -8.99
CA LEU A 66 -17.60 -11.92 -10.16
C LEU A 66 -18.56 -10.82 -10.61
N LYS A 67 -18.42 -10.40 -11.87
CA LYS A 67 -19.42 -9.57 -12.53
C LYS A 67 -20.44 -10.49 -13.18
N LYS A 68 -21.69 -10.47 -12.69
CA LYS A 68 -22.79 -11.17 -13.35
C LYS A 68 -23.19 -10.37 -14.59
N GLU A 69 -23.04 -10.97 -15.77
CA GLU A 69 -23.47 -10.32 -17.02
C GLU A 69 -24.92 -9.85 -16.91
N GLY A 70 -25.17 -8.58 -17.23
CA GLY A 70 -26.51 -7.98 -17.26
C GLY A 70 -27.01 -7.33 -15.96
N LEU A 71 -26.27 -7.36 -14.85
CA LEU A 71 -26.69 -6.72 -13.58
C LEU A 71 -25.58 -5.82 -13.02
N LEU A 72 -25.75 -4.50 -13.15
CA LEU A 72 -24.86 -3.44 -12.62
C LEU A 72 -24.71 -3.42 -11.08
N ARG A 73 -25.39 -4.29 -10.33
CA ARG A 73 -25.52 -4.23 -8.85
C ARG A 73 -25.33 -5.56 -8.12
N SER A 74 -24.90 -6.63 -8.79
CA SER A 74 -24.65 -7.91 -8.13
C SER A 74 -23.20 -8.32 -8.34
N GLU A 75 -22.31 -7.64 -7.63
CA GLU A 75 -20.92 -8.08 -7.45
C GLU A 75 -20.94 -9.15 -6.35
N SER A 76 -20.65 -10.41 -6.71
CA SER A 76 -20.41 -11.45 -5.71
C SER A 76 -18.91 -11.68 -5.56
N VAL A 77 -18.46 -11.93 -4.33
CA VAL A 77 -17.07 -12.26 -4.07
C VAL A 77 -16.94 -13.78 -3.96
N THR A 78 -15.93 -14.34 -4.62
CA THR A 78 -15.60 -15.77 -4.56
C THR A 78 -14.21 -15.96 -4.00
N TYR A 79 -14.12 -16.87 -3.04
CA TYR A 79 -12.89 -17.39 -2.48
C TYR A 79 -12.51 -18.66 -3.24
N VAL A 80 -11.30 -18.71 -3.80
CA VAL A 80 -10.79 -19.89 -4.51
C VAL A 80 -9.53 -20.36 -3.80
N ASP A 81 -9.57 -21.60 -3.28
CA ASP A 81 -8.42 -22.25 -2.65
C ASP A 81 -7.26 -22.33 -3.66
N LEU A 82 -6.10 -21.80 -3.28
CA LEU A 82 -4.90 -21.75 -4.11
C LEU A 82 -4.41 -23.15 -4.50
N ALA A 83 -4.57 -24.15 -3.62
CA ALA A 83 -4.18 -25.54 -3.89
C ALA A 83 -4.99 -26.15 -5.04
N SER A 84 -6.19 -25.61 -5.30
CA SER A 84 -7.03 -26.04 -6.42
C SER A 84 -6.69 -25.34 -7.74
N VAL A 85 -5.85 -24.30 -7.76
CA VAL A 85 -5.55 -23.52 -8.97
C VAL A 85 -4.35 -24.11 -9.71
N VAL A 86 -4.56 -24.58 -10.95
CA VAL A 86 -3.49 -25.14 -11.80
C VAL A 86 -2.93 -24.15 -12.80
N ALA A 87 -3.74 -23.17 -13.23
CA ALA A 87 -3.31 -22.14 -14.16
C ALA A 87 -4.10 -20.85 -13.96
N VAL A 88 -3.52 -19.74 -14.41
CA VAL A 88 -4.13 -18.41 -14.37
C VAL A 88 -3.99 -17.76 -15.74
N THR A 89 -5.10 -17.28 -16.27
CA THR A 89 -5.14 -16.49 -17.51
C THR A 89 -5.50 -15.06 -17.14
N VAL A 90 -4.72 -14.09 -17.62
CA VAL A 90 -5.08 -12.67 -17.47
C VAL A 90 -5.89 -12.25 -18.70
N THR A 91 -7.11 -11.76 -18.48
CA THR A 91 -8.09 -11.51 -19.56
C THR A 91 -7.71 -10.32 -20.44
N ASP A 92 -6.92 -9.37 -19.92
CA ASP A 92 -6.49 -8.17 -20.65
C ASP A 92 -4.99 -7.89 -20.43
N ALA A 93 -4.15 -8.65 -21.16
CA ALA A 93 -2.70 -8.48 -21.11
C ALA A 93 -2.21 -7.11 -21.61
N GLY A 94 -3.02 -6.42 -22.44
CA GLY A 94 -2.72 -5.08 -22.94
C GLY A 94 -2.72 -4.03 -21.83
N LYS A 95 -3.63 -4.15 -20.86
CA LYS A 95 -3.64 -3.31 -19.65
C LYS A 95 -2.41 -3.51 -18.78
N LEU A 96 -1.92 -4.75 -18.63
CA LEU A 96 -0.70 -5.02 -17.86
C LEU A 96 0.52 -4.28 -18.42
N ALA A 97 0.64 -4.21 -19.75
CA ALA A 97 1.73 -3.50 -20.42
C ALA A 97 1.64 -1.96 -20.25
N GLN A 98 0.47 -1.44 -19.88
CA GLN A 98 0.24 -0.01 -19.65
C GLN A 98 0.48 0.41 -18.20
N VAL A 99 0.68 -0.54 -17.27
CA VAL A 99 0.97 -0.25 -15.87
C VAL A 99 2.47 0.03 -15.70
N PRO A 100 2.89 1.27 -15.37
CA PRO A 100 4.28 1.54 -15.05
C PRO A 100 4.69 0.78 -13.78
N GLY A 101 5.86 0.15 -13.80
CA GLY A 101 6.44 -0.50 -12.62
C GLY A 101 5.74 -1.79 -12.18
N MET A 102 5.34 -2.65 -13.12
CA MET A 102 4.80 -3.99 -12.82
C MET A 102 5.76 -4.86 -11.99
N VAL A 103 7.05 -4.51 -12.00
CA VAL A 103 8.04 -4.88 -10.98
C VAL A 103 8.78 -3.59 -10.65
N ARG A 104 8.32 -2.84 -9.63
CA ARG A 104 9.17 -1.76 -9.11
C ARG A 104 10.40 -2.44 -8.49
N PRO A 105 11.63 -2.03 -8.83
CA PRO A 105 12.79 -2.48 -8.07
C PRO A 105 12.52 -2.18 -6.60
N LEU A 106 12.81 -3.17 -5.74
CA LEU A 106 12.62 -3.04 -4.30
C LEU A 106 13.19 -1.69 -3.84
N PRO A 107 12.44 -0.92 -3.05
CA PRO A 107 12.90 0.39 -2.64
C PRO A 107 14.22 0.24 -1.91
N THR A 108 15.22 1.01 -2.34
CA THR A 108 16.49 1.07 -1.61
C THR A 108 16.33 1.96 -0.39
N ARG A 109 17.24 1.86 0.56
CA ARG A 109 17.31 2.77 1.72
C ARG A 109 17.28 4.24 1.30
N SER A 110 18.01 4.59 0.23
CA SER A 110 18.06 5.97 -0.26
C SER A 110 16.75 6.41 -0.92
N ASP A 111 16.01 5.50 -1.56
CA ASP A 111 14.68 5.78 -2.11
C ASP A 111 13.68 6.07 -0.98
N LEU A 112 13.69 5.27 0.08
CA LEU A 112 12.82 5.45 1.24
C LEU A 112 13.16 6.71 2.03
N GLN A 113 14.44 7.06 2.14
CA GLN A 113 14.86 8.30 2.78
C GLN A 113 14.44 9.53 1.96
N LYS A 114 14.57 9.49 0.64
CA LYS A 114 14.03 10.53 -0.24
C LYS A 114 12.50 10.62 -0.13
N LEU A 115 11.82 9.48 -0.06
CA LEU A 115 10.38 9.42 0.09
C LEU A 115 9.93 10.05 1.42
N SER A 116 10.59 9.72 2.53
CA SER A 116 10.27 10.28 3.85
C SER A 116 10.43 11.80 3.88
N GLU A 117 11.53 12.31 3.31
CA GLU A 117 11.78 13.76 3.18
C GLU A 117 10.71 14.44 2.30
N GLN A 118 10.36 13.84 1.16
CA GLN A 118 9.35 14.36 0.26
C GLN A 118 7.95 14.40 0.88
N LEU A 119 7.56 13.34 1.61
CA LEU A 119 6.27 13.27 2.28
C LEU A 119 6.17 14.30 3.40
N ALA A 120 7.19 14.39 4.26
CA ALA A 120 7.23 15.34 5.36
C ALA A 120 7.19 16.79 4.85
N LYS A 121 7.97 17.10 3.81
CA LYS A 121 7.93 18.41 3.13
C LYS A 121 6.56 18.68 2.51
N GLY A 122 5.99 17.71 1.81
CA GLY A 122 4.69 17.86 1.15
C GLY A 122 3.54 18.13 2.12
N ILE A 123 3.56 17.49 3.31
CA ILE A 123 2.60 17.78 4.39
C ILE A 123 2.85 19.18 4.95
N THR A 124 4.12 19.51 5.21
CA THR A 124 4.50 20.83 5.73
C THR A 124 4.01 21.94 4.82
N GLU A 125 4.30 21.89 3.52
CA GLU A 125 3.86 22.91 2.57
C GLU A 125 2.33 22.96 2.41
N GLN A 126 1.63 21.82 2.57
CA GLN A 126 0.18 21.78 2.45
C GLN A 126 -0.53 22.51 3.60
N PHE A 127 -0.01 22.41 4.83
CA PHE A 127 -0.66 22.98 6.02
C PHE A 127 0.02 24.26 6.53
N TRP A 128 1.31 24.42 6.27
CA TRP A 128 2.17 25.52 6.71
C TRP A 128 3.10 25.98 5.57
N PRO A 129 2.55 26.62 4.53
CA PRO A 129 3.36 27.08 3.41
C PRO A 129 4.43 28.06 3.88
N SER A 130 5.66 27.91 3.37
CA SER A 130 6.82 28.76 3.69
C SER A 130 7.37 28.69 5.13
N GLU A 131 6.84 27.86 6.03
CA GLU A 131 7.29 27.82 7.44
C GLU A 131 8.76 27.40 7.55
N GLY A 132 9.21 26.45 6.72
CA GLY A 132 10.61 26.03 6.67
C GLY A 132 11.58 27.10 6.15
N ALA A 133 11.13 27.97 5.24
CA ALA A 133 11.94 29.09 4.74
C ALA A 133 12.07 30.23 5.78
N LEU A 134 11.11 30.29 6.71
CA LEU A 134 11.07 31.26 7.80
C LEU A 134 11.75 30.76 9.08
N GLY A 135 12.43 29.60 9.03
CA GLY A 135 13.10 29.00 10.18
C GLY A 135 12.14 28.35 11.19
N GLY A 136 10.90 28.09 10.81
CA GLY A 136 9.89 27.40 11.62
C GLY A 136 10.14 25.90 11.74
N GLN A 137 9.38 25.26 12.64
CA GLN A 137 9.49 23.84 12.93
C GLN A 137 8.76 23.02 11.85
N VAL A 138 9.52 22.49 10.89
CA VAL A 138 8.99 21.62 9.84
C VAL A 138 8.77 20.20 10.36
N LEU A 139 7.73 19.54 9.86
CA LEU A 139 7.50 18.12 10.12
C LEU A 139 8.68 17.31 9.61
N ARG A 140 9.16 16.35 10.42
CA ARG A 140 10.25 15.43 10.04
C ARG A 140 9.80 13.99 10.14
N PHE A 141 10.14 13.18 9.14
CA PHE A 141 10.00 11.73 9.21
C PHE A 141 11.38 11.13 9.49
N GLU A 142 11.54 10.51 10.65
CA GLU A 142 12.78 9.86 11.08
C GLU A 142 12.62 8.34 11.00
N VAL A 143 13.59 7.64 10.42
CA VAL A 143 13.56 6.18 10.31
C VAL A 143 14.67 5.59 11.17
N ASP A 144 14.30 4.75 12.14
CA ASP A 144 15.24 3.85 12.79
C ASP A 144 15.45 2.62 11.90
N TRP A 145 16.59 2.59 11.22
CA TRP A 145 16.92 1.53 10.27
C TRP A 145 17.19 0.18 10.94
N VAL A 146 17.30 0.12 12.27
CA VAL A 146 17.57 -1.12 13.00
C VAL A 146 16.44 -2.12 12.76
N GLY A 147 16.74 -3.11 11.91
CA GLY A 147 15.82 -4.17 11.53
C GLY A 147 14.72 -3.77 10.54
N LEU A 148 14.83 -2.59 9.89
CA LEU A 148 14.01 -2.16 8.76
C LEU A 148 14.79 -2.08 7.43
N ASP A 149 16.11 -2.29 7.44
CA ASP A 149 16.98 -2.24 6.24
C ASP A 149 17.04 -3.59 5.45
N ASP A 150 16.25 -4.58 5.85
CA ASP A 150 16.03 -5.81 5.08
C ASP A 150 14.90 -5.64 4.05
N GLU A 151 14.77 -6.56 3.11
CA GLU A 151 13.78 -6.47 2.03
C GLU A 151 12.32 -6.40 2.54
N PRO A 152 11.87 -7.27 3.46
CA PRO A 152 10.53 -7.18 4.04
C PRO A 152 10.33 -5.89 4.85
N GLY A 153 11.34 -5.45 5.61
CA GLY A 153 11.29 -4.23 6.40
C GLY A 153 11.17 -2.98 5.53
N ARG A 154 11.90 -2.93 4.40
CA ARG A 154 11.85 -1.79 3.46
C ARG A 154 10.49 -1.67 2.78
N LEU A 155 9.87 -2.79 2.40
CA LEU A 155 8.51 -2.79 1.85
C LEU A 155 7.46 -2.38 2.89
N ALA A 156 7.56 -2.90 4.11
CA ALA A 156 6.65 -2.54 5.20
C ALA A 156 6.80 -1.06 5.59
N LEU A 157 8.03 -0.55 5.61
CA LEU A 157 8.33 0.85 5.87
C LEU A 157 7.75 1.76 4.78
N GLU A 158 7.87 1.38 3.51
CA GLU A 158 7.26 2.13 2.41
C GLU A 158 5.74 2.29 2.61
N LEU A 159 5.05 1.19 2.93
CA LEU A 159 3.62 1.20 3.19
C LEU A 159 3.30 2.09 4.41
N ALA A 160 4.04 1.94 5.50
CA ALA A 160 3.86 2.73 6.71
C ALA A 160 4.06 4.24 6.46
N LEU A 161 5.08 4.63 5.69
CA LEU A 161 5.35 6.02 5.31
C LEU A 161 4.17 6.63 4.56
N ASN A 162 3.62 5.91 3.58
CA ASN A 162 2.47 6.35 2.81
C ASN A 162 1.21 6.47 3.68
N VAL A 163 0.89 5.44 4.46
CA VAL A 163 -0.30 5.44 5.33
C VAL A 163 -0.21 6.54 6.39
N ALA A 164 0.96 6.75 7.00
CA ALA A 164 1.19 7.84 7.96
C ALA A 164 0.99 9.21 7.30
N SER A 165 1.53 9.42 6.10
CA SER A 165 1.32 10.66 5.35
C SER A 165 -0.15 10.94 5.06
N HIS A 166 -0.90 9.92 4.64
CA HIS A 166 -2.34 10.03 4.42
C HIS A 166 -3.11 10.29 5.71
N ALA A 167 -2.77 9.61 6.80
CA ALA A 167 -3.42 9.78 8.10
C ALA A 167 -3.23 11.20 8.64
N LEU A 168 -2.02 11.73 8.55
CA LEU A 168 -1.74 13.12 8.92
C LEU A 168 -2.49 14.11 8.03
N LYS A 169 -2.51 13.90 6.71
CA LYS A 169 -3.30 14.76 5.80
C LYS A 169 -4.79 14.72 6.11
N GLU A 170 -5.33 13.56 6.48
CA GLU A 170 -6.72 13.42 6.86
C GLU A 170 -7.02 14.09 8.20
N LEU A 171 -6.13 13.95 9.19
CA LEU A 171 -6.22 14.61 10.49
C LEU A 171 -6.39 16.14 10.32
N GLY A 172 -5.54 16.75 9.51
CA GLY A 172 -5.55 18.21 9.27
C GLY A 172 -6.74 18.71 8.46
N ARG A 173 -7.46 17.82 7.76
CA ARG A 173 -8.64 18.15 6.97
C ARG A 173 -9.95 17.91 7.72
N SER A 174 -9.99 16.89 8.59
CA SER A 174 -11.24 16.36 9.15
C SER A 174 -11.64 16.94 10.50
N GLU A 175 -10.71 17.49 11.28
CA GLU A 175 -11.01 18.00 12.62
C GLU A 175 -11.11 19.52 12.70
N LYS A 176 -12.04 20.03 13.53
CA LYS A 176 -12.19 21.48 13.83
C LYS A 176 -10.89 22.14 14.32
N HIS A 177 -10.00 21.36 14.96
CA HIS A 177 -8.67 21.78 15.43
C HIS A 177 -7.55 20.92 14.81
N GLY A 178 -7.83 20.23 13.69
CA GLY A 178 -6.91 19.25 13.11
C GLY A 178 -5.59 19.84 12.67
N ARG A 179 -5.59 21.09 12.20
CA ARG A 179 -4.35 21.81 11.84
C ARG A 179 -3.46 22.04 13.05
N ASP A 180 -4.04 22.36 14.20
CA ASP A 180 -3.29 22.55 15.45
C ASP A 180 -2.81 21.21 16.01
N ALA A 181 -3.58 20.13 15.81
CA ALA A 181 -3.17 18.78 16.15
C ALA A 181 -1.94 18.33 15.35
N ILE A 182 -1.92 18.51 14.03
CA ILE A 182 -0.70 18.19 13.24
C ILE A 182 0.44 19.13 13.62
N ARG A 183 0.20 20.42 13.94
CA ARG A 183 1.27 21.36 14.32
C ARG A 183 2.04 20.92 15.55
N ARG A 184 1.39 20.18 16.44
CA ARG A 184 2.04 19.63 17.64
C ARG A 184 2.98 18.49 17.30
N ILE A 185 2.77 17.81 16.17
CA ILE A 185 3.61 16.71 15.72
C ILE A 185 4.81 17.28 14.97
N ALA A 186 5.92 17.42 15.67
CA ALA A 186 7.19 17.86 15.11
C ALA A 186 7.88 16.75 14.31
N THR A 187 7.82 15.54 14.85
CA THR A 187 8.57 14.38 14.34
C THR A 187 7.66 13.17 14.27
N VAL A 188 7.79 12.40 13.19
CA VAL A 188 7.19 11.06 13.08
C VAL A 188 8.33 10.06 12.95
N ARG A 189 8.51 9.23 13.97
CA ARG A 189 9.58 8.24 14.03
C ARG A 189 9.07 6.87 13.66
N PHE A 190 9.69 6.24 12.66
CA PHE A 190 9.40 4.89 12.22
C PHE A 190 10.38 3.92 12.86
N VAL A 191 9.87 2.96 13.62
CA VAL A 191 10.67 1.95 14.35
C VAL A 191 10.17 0.55 14.06
N LYS A 192 11.05 -0.45 14.15
CA LYS A 192 10.62 -1.85 14.08
C LYS A 192 9.85 -2.25 15.34
N GLY A 193 8.77 -3.02 15.18
CA GLY A 193 8.16 -3.72 16.30
C GLY A 193 7.38 -4.96 15.90
N LYS A 194 6.52 -5.41 16.82
CA LYS A 194 5.77 -6.68 16.66
C LYS A 194 4.53 -6.50 15.76
N GLU A 195 3.91 -5.33 15.83
CA GLU A 195 2.69 -4.99 15.09
C GLU A 195 2.85 -3.63 14.43
N THR A 196 2.04 -3.37 13.40
CA THR A 196 2.04 -2.06 12.75
C THR A 196 1.01 -1.16 13.40
N SER A 197 1.46 -0.13 14.11
CA SER A 197 0.62 0.82 14.85
C SER A 197 1.23 2.23 14.82
N ALA A 198 0.42 3.23 15.15
CA ALA A 198 0.89 4.59 15.36
C ALA A 198 0.44 5.05 16.75
N GLU A 199 1.28 5.81 17.42
CA GLU A 199 1.03 6.40 18.74
C GLU A 199 1.65 7.80 18.77
N LEU A 200 1.09 8.71 19.58
CA LEU A 200 1.62 10.06 19.75
C LEU A 200 2.08 10.27 21.20
N GLU A 201 3.37 10.52 21.39
CA GLU A 201 3.96 10.86 22.67
C GLU A 201 4.55 12.27 22.60
N GLY A 202 3.93 13.22 23.32
CA GLY A 202 4.33 14.62 23.28
C GLY A 202 4.21 15.22 21.88
N ASP A 203 5.34 15.61 21.29
CA ASP A 203 5.44 16.16 19.93
C ASP A 203 5.90 15.13 18.88
N THR A 204 6.08 13.87 19.30
CA THR A 204 6.65 12.83 18.47
C THR A 204 5.65 11.70 18.24
N GLY A 205 5.23 11.53 16.98
CA GLY A 205 4.43 10.39 16.55
C GLY A 205 5.31 9.17 16.29
N THR A 206 5.16 8.10 17.03
CA THR A 206 5.89 6.85 16.79
C THR A 206 5.04 5.92 15.93
N VAL A 207 5.56 5.52 14.77
CA VAL A 207 5.00 4.49 13.91
C VAL A 207 5.81 3.22 14.08
N THR A 208 5.20 2.22 14.71
CA THR A 208 5.77 0.89 14.80
C THR A 208 5.48 0.16 13.49
N VAL A 209 6.50 -0.49 12.91
CA VAL A 209 6.42 -1.26 11.66
C VAL A 209 6.71 -2.72 11.99
N GLY A 210 5.71 -3.58 11.80
CA GLY A 210 5.80 -5.00 12.13
C GLY A 210 4.92 -5.88 11.24
N PRO A 211 5.08 -7.21 11.28
CA PRO A 211 4.35 -8.17 10.44
C PRO A 211 2.86 -8.33 10.79
N GLY A 212 2.29 -7.40 11.57
CA GLY A 212 0.89 -7.40 11.97
C GLY A 212 -0.08 -7.05 10.83
N PRO A 213 -1.36 -6.76 11.15
CA PRO A 213 -2.36 -6.41 10.15
C PRO A 213 -1.92 -5.18 9.33
N THR A 214 -2.33 -5.15 8.06
CA THR A 214 -2.00 -4.07 7.12
C THR A 214 -2.34 -2.70 7.72
N PRO A 215 -1.41 -1.73 7.73
CA PRO A 215 -1.68 -0.40 8.27
C PRO A 215 -2.87 0.24 7.58
N THR A 216 -3.77 0.84 8.37
CA THR A 216 -4.92 1.59 7.86
C THR A 216 -4.82 3.06 8.21
N VAL A 217 -5.28 3.92 7.30
CA VAL A 217 -5.27 5.37 7.50
C VAL A 217 -6.07 5.75 8.76
N GLN A 218 -7.23 5.12 8.98
CA GLN A 218 -8.05 5.37 10.16
C GLN A 218 -7.37 4.94 11.46
N GLY A 219 -6.66 3.81 11.47
CA GLY A 219 -5.90 3.34 12.63
C GLY A 219 -4.77 4.30 12.99
N PHE A 220 -3.99 4.72 11.99
CA PHE A 220 -2.90 5.67 12.20
C PHE A 220 -3.40 7.04 12.61
N ARG A 221 -4.53 7.51 12.03
CA ARG A 221 -5.14 8.77 12.42
C ARG A 221 -5.54 8.77 13.89
N LYS A 222 -6.17 7.69 14.38
CA LYS A 222 -6.50 7.52 15.80
C LYS A 222 -5.24 7.50 16.67
N GLY A 223 -4.18 6.84 16.21
CA GLY A 223 -2.89 6.81 16.89
C GLY A 223 -2.22 8.19 17.03
N PHE A 224 -2.40 9.05 16.02
CA PHE A 224 -1.88 10.42 16.03
C PHE A 224 -2.80 11.43 16.73
N THR A 225 -3.92 11.00 17.30
CA THR A 225 -4.76 11.83 18.15
C THR A 225 -4.49 11.46 19.61
N VAL A 226 -4.22 12.47 20.44
CA VAL A 226 -4.10 12.29 21.89
C VAL A 226 -5.47 11.80 22.41
N GLU A 227 -5.53 10.61 23.01
CA GLU A 227 -6.64 10.30 23.92
C GLU A 227 -6.55 11.29 25.10
N GLN A 228 -7.50 12.24 25.15
CA GLN A 228 -7.75 13.04 26.34
C GLN A 228 -8.59 12.24 27.33
#